data_AF-A0A933YRS7-F1
#
_entry.id   AF-A0A933YRS7-F1
#
_cell.length_a   1.000
_cell.length_b   1.000
_cell.length_c   1.000
_cell.angle_alpha   90.00
_cell.angle_beta   90.00
_cell.angle_gamma   90.00
#
_symmetry.space_group_name_H-M   'P 1'
#
loop_
_entity.id
_entity.type
_entity.pdbx_description
1 polymer ?
#
loop_
_entity_poly.entity_id
_entity_poly.type
_entity_poly.pdbx_seq_one_letter_code
_entity_poly.pdbx_strand_id
1 'polypeptide(L)' 'YNLLEYLALNSGRVISRTELTEHIYDTDFDRDSNVIDVYVSYLRNKMDKGFDRQIIMTVRGAGYILKGTE' A
#
# COMPACT_ATOMS: atom_id res chain seq x y z
N TYR A 1 -9.54 -4.71 -6.63
CA TYR A 1 -9.85 -3.60 -5.69
C TYR A 1 -9.09 -3.80 -4.37
N ASN A 2 -7.89 -4.42 -4.37
CA ASN A 2 -7.51 -5.25 -3.23
C ASN A 2 -6.32 -4.69 -2.40
N LEU A 3 -5.56 -3.68 -2.86
CA LEU A 3 -4.39 -3.19 -2.10
C LEU A 3 -4.80 -2.59 -0.75
N LEU A 4 -5.76 -1.65 -0.76
CA LEU A 4 -6.19 -0.97 0.47
C LEU A 4 -6.85 -1.95 1.43
N GLU A 5 -7.69 -2.83 0.90
CA GLU A 5 -8.33 -3.89 1.69
C GLU A 5 -7.29 -4.82 2.31
N TYR A 6 -6.29 -5.25 1.54
CA TYR A 6 -5.19 -6.07 2.02
C TYR A 6 -4.36 -5.36 3.09
N LEU A 7 -4.06 -4.07 2.89
CA LEU A 7 -3.36 -3.23 3.85
C LEU A 7 -4.21 -2.98 5.11
N ALA A 8 -5.53 -2.89 4.99
CA ALA A 8 -6.45 -2.72 6.11
C ALA A 8 -6.60 -4.00 6.92
N LEU A 9 -6.71 -5.16 6.25
CA LEU A 9 -6.69 -6.48 6.87
C LEU A 9 -5.36 -6.72 7.61
N ASN A 10 -4.26 -6.21 7.07
CA ASN A 10 -2.93 -6.28 7.69
C ASN A 10 -2.52 -4.96 8.36
N SER A 11 -3.48 -4.18 8.85
CA SER A 11 -3.18 -2.90 9.51
C SER A 11 -2.25 -3.11 10.72
N GLY A 12 -1.24 -2.24 10.85
CA GLY A 12 -0.18 -2.38 11.86
C GLY A 12 0.95 -3.35 11.48
N ARG A 13 0.87 -4.06 10.34
CA ARG A 13 1.93 -4.93 9.83
C ARG A 13 2.65 -4.28 8.64
N VAL A 14 3.97 -4.49 8.57
CA VAL A 14 4.77 -4.05 7.42
C VAL A 14 4.60 -5.06 6.29
N ILE A 15 4.05 -4.61 5.17
CA ILE A 15 3.84 -5.41 3.97
C ILE A 15 4.87 -5.02 2.91
N SER A 16 5.59 -6.01 2.40
CA SER A 16 6.63 -5.81 1.40
C SER A 16 6.07 -5.47 0.02
N ARG A 17 6.87 -4.79 -0.81
CA ARG A 17 6.51 -4.52 -2.22
C ARG A 17 6.20 -5.80 -2.98
N THR A 18 7.00 -6.83 -2.78
CA THR A 18 6.83 -8.14 -3.40
C THR A 18 5.48 -8.74 -3.02
N GLU A 19 5.17 -8.80 -1.72
CA GLU A 19 3.90 -9.35 -1.22
C GLU A 19 2.68 -8.59 -1.79
N LEU A 20 2.74 -7.25 -1.85
CA LEU A 20 1.68 -6.45 -2.48
C LEU A 20 1.56 -6.72 -3.98
N THR A 21 2.68 -6.94 -4.66
CA THR A 21 2.70 -7.21 -6.10
C THR A 21 2.13 -8.59 -6.39
N GLU A 22 2.56 -9.62 -5.66
CA GLU A 22 2.05 -10.99 -5.76
C GLU A 22 0.54 -11.06 -5.48
N HIS A 23 0.04 -10.29 -4.51
CA HIS A 23 -1.38 -10.29 -4.19
C HIS A 23 -2.26 -9.55 -5.21
N ILE A 24 -1.69 -8.63 -6.00
CA ILE A 24 -2.42 -7.85 -7.01
C ILE A 24 -2.28 -8.44 -8.40
N TYR A 25 -1.15 -9.07 -8.68
CA TYR A 25 -0.81 -9.65 -9.96
C TYR A 25 -0.70 -11.17 -9.81
N ASP A 26 -1.82 -11.86 -10.05
CA ASP A 26 -1.86 -13.32 -10.23
C ASP A 26 -1.33 -13.75 -11.62
N THR A 27 -1.03 -12.79 -12.50
CA THR A 27 -0.74 -13.05 -13.91
C THR A 27 0.55 -12.35 -14.34
N ASP A 28 1.62 -13.14 -14.42
CA ASP A 28 2.82 -13.06 -15.25
C ASP A 28 2.97 -11.79 -16.12
N PHE A 29 3.18 -10.63 -15.49
CA PHE A 29 3.51 -9.41 -16.22
C PHE A 29 4.62 -8.68 -15.50
N ASP A 30 5.80 -8.78 -16.11
CA ASP A 30 6.96 -7.92 -15.92
C ASP A 30 6.51 -6.45 -15.98
N ARG A 31 6.13 -5.89 -14.84
CA ARG A 31 5.66 -4.51 -14.73
C ARG A 31 6.30 -3.89 -13.51
N ASP A 32 7.29 -3.05 -13.80
CA ASP A 32 7.80 -1.94 -13.02
C ASP A 32 7.39 -1.94 -11.54
N SER A 33 8.37 -2.16 -10.65
CA SER A 33 8.27 -2.04 -9.19
C SER A 33 7.64 -0.72 -8.68
N ASN A 34 7.46 0.26 -9.58
CA ASN A 34 6.88 1.57 -9.33
C ASN A 34 5.33 1.58 -9.28
N VAL A 35 4.63 0.54 -9.77
CA VAL A 35 3.16 0.49 -9.74
C VAL A 35 2.61 0.59 -8.32
N ILE A 36 3.24 -0.10 -7.35
CA ILE A 36 2.82 -0.05 -5.95
C ILE A 36 2.94 1.38 -5.43
N ASP A 37 3.99 2.10 -5.80
CA ASP A 37 4.20 3.48 -5.35
C ASP A 37 3.16 4.45 -5.94
N VAL A 38 2.79 4.27 -7.21
CA VAL A 38 1.70 5.02 -7.85
C VAL A 38 0.35 4.70 -7.18
N TYR A 39 0.07 3.43 -6.90
CA TYR A 39 -1.16 3.02 -6.22
C TYR A 39 -1.24 3.55 -4.79
N VAL A 40 -0.15 3.47 -4.03
CA VAL A 40 -0.05 4.04 -2.68
C VAL A 40 -0.26 5.55 -2.75
N SER A 41 0.39 6.25 -3.67
CA SER A 41 0.21 7.69 -3.87
C SER A 41 -1.22 8.06 -4.26
N TYR A 42 -1.85 7.27 -5.14
CA TYR A 42 -3.25 7.45 -5.53
C TYR A 42 -4.20 7.24 -4.35
N LEU A 43 -4.00 6.19 -3.56
CA LEU A 43 -4.78 5.90 -2.35
C LEU A 43 -4.59 6.97 -1.30
N ARG A 44 -3.35 7.44 -1.08
CA ARG A 44 -3.06 8.58 -0.21
C ARG A 44 -3.84 9.80 -0.68
N ASN A 45 -3.72 10.21 -1.94
CA ASN A 45 -4.46 11.37 -2.42
C ASN A 45 -6.00 11.22 -2.31
N LYS A 46 -6.53 9.99 -2.37
CA LYS A 46 -7.95 9.71 -2.22
C LYS A 46 -8.43 9.67 -0.77
N MET A 47 -7.60 9.18 0.16
CA MET A 47 -7.92 8.99 1.58
C MET A 47 -7.48 10.20 2.45
N ASP A 48 -6.41 10.87 2.08
CA ASP A 48 -5.80 12.03 2.77
C ASP A 48 -6.53 13.34 2.42
N LYS A 49 -7.40 13.33 1.38
CA LYS A 49 -8.34 14.43 1.11
C LYS A 49 -9.38 14.53 2.25
N GLY A 50 -8.99 15.18 3.34
CA GLY A 50 -9.84 15.46 4.51
C GLY A 50 -9.34 14.87 5.83
N PHE A 51 -8.24 14.12 5.83
CA PHE A 51 -7.61 13.61 7.05
C PHE A 51 -6.21 14.21 7.20
N ASP A 52 -5.95 14.86 8.34
CA ASP A 52 -4.65 15.47 8.68
C ASP A 52 -3.54 14.42 8.91
N ARG A 53 -3.90 13.13 8.99
CA ARG A 53 -2.99 12.04 9.32
C ARG A 53 -2.76 11.10 8.14
N GLN A 54 -1.48 10.87 7.85
CA GLN A 54 -1.04 9.92 6.84
C GLN A 54 -1.30 8.47 7.30
N ILE A 55 -2.31 7.83 6.70
CA ILE A 55 -2.72 6.46 7.03
C ILE A 55 -1.72 5.42 6.49
N ILE A 56 -1.11 5.68 5.33
CA ILE A 56 -0.10 4.79 4.71
C ILE A 56 1.29 5.38 4.92
N MET A 57 2.15 4.63 5.61
CA MET A 57 3.57 4.96 5.81
C MET A 57 4.48 4.06 4.99
N THR A 58 5.53 4.65 4.43
CA THR A 58 6.57 3.92 3.70
C THR A 58 7.72 3.60 4.64
N VAL A 59 8.02 2.31 4.82
CA VAL A 59 9.17 1.82 5.58
C VAL A 59 10.30 1.51 4.60
N ARG A 60 11.32 2.36 4.56
CA ARG A 60 12.50 2.16 3.70
C ARG A 60 13.14 0.79 3.97
N GLY A 61 13.35 0.01 2.91
CA GLY A 61 13.96 -1.32 2.98
C GLY A 61 13.02 -2.45 3.39
N ALA A 62 11.80 -2.16 3.87
CA ALA A 62 10.87 -3.19 4.32
C ALA A 62 9.52 -3.18 3.56
N GLY A 63 8.98 -2.02 3.18
CA GLY A 63 7.72 -1.94 2.43
C GLY A 63 6.80 -0.82 2.89
N TYR A 64 5.52 -1.12 3.04
CA TYR A 64 4.47 -0.17 3.44
C TYR A 64 3.71 -0.69 4.65
N ILE A 65 3.25 0.23 5.51
CA ILE A 65 2.44 -0.09 6.69
C ILE A 65 1.22 0.83 6.71
N LEU A 66 0.06 0.25 6.98
CA LEU A 66 -1.14 1.02 7.28
C LEU A 66 -1.20 1.25 8.79
N LYS A 67 -1.13 2.50 9.25
CA LYS A 67 -1.44 2.83 10.64
C LYS A 67 -2.87 3.36 10.73
N GLY A 68 -3.70 2.62 11.45
CA GLY A 68 -5.00 3.11 11.87
C GLY A 68 -4.82 4.33 12.79
N THR A 69 -5.71 5.31 12.65
CA THR A 69 -5.75 6.46 13.56
C THR A 69 -6.24 5.99 14.93
N GLU A 70 -5.30 5.82 15.87
CA GLU A 70 -5.60 5.85 17.31
C GLU A 70 -5.96 7.27 17.77
#